data_AF-A0A960MX82-F1
#
_entry.id   AF-A0A960MX82-F1
#
_cell.length_a   1.000
_cell.length_b   1.000
_cell.length_c   1.000
_cell.angle_alpha   90.00
_cell.angle_beta   90.00
_cell.angle_gamma   90.00
#
_symmetry.space_group_name_H-M   'P 1'
#
loop_
_entity.id
_entity.type
_entity.pdbx_description
1 polymer ?
#
loop_
_entity_poly.entity_id
_entity_poly.type
_entity_poly.pdbx_seq_one_letter_code
_entity_poly.pdbx_strand_id
1 'polypeptide(L)'
;GSVYGFQTCVAASITHHLLCDTDEGGKTLLLETQMKRGLMGGLAAKQQLIQSGHGKVGDKVPGFPIWEVAGCISKPPGGFVDAEIPDHTSIAAKPDWTILEKKEHPDENGDPTPLLGLALLTARYGLDALSDIPSFSAEGLFSIDRREIESLRTIESLIQTYEAVKVQEKPLSIGVFGPPGAGKSFAVKALSKAILGEKVPFLEFNLSQFKDPNELIGAFHRVRDEVLKGKTPVAFWDEFDSQKFKWLQYLLAPMQDGAFQEGQVTHPIGKCIFIFAGGTSPSFAHFESRKPTPLSDDDYLQLVEAARVLHDRKVEFQLLKGPDFASRLHGHLNVLGPNAADPSSQGAVDLTWSIRRALMLRGILKLDPKAELDIDEGLLRALLSVDRYTHGSRSFEKIILALKQHSNHGRLIPSSLLPESLLQQETDAKAFQGILSENESFIEHLLIEKLAAKIHENYLNKAKQNNWPISPETDRDYAELSEDKKVANRAAARRIPEQLSLIDYRVVDSKGDSADAWLDALTARIDNHLERLAISEHLGWNAERRANGWVHGKTRDDTRKKHPSLVSWSELSETDREKDRENVKTIPRLLKEAGLQALPRKKPA
;
A
#
# COMPACT_ATOMS: atom_id res chain seq x y z
N GLY A 1 35.58 22.73 -19.03
CA GLY A 1 34.49 21.91 -19.62
C GLY A 1 33.29 22.02 -18.72
N SER A 2 32.31 22.84 -19.09
CA SER A 2 31.09 23.06 -18.33
C SER A 2 30.06 22.00 -18.72
N VAL A 3 30.11 20.84 -18.08
CA VAL A 3 29.06 19.82 -18.24
C VAL A 3 27.84 20.29 -17.45
N TYR A 4 26.93 20.99 -18.13
CA TYR A 4 25.61 21.29 -17.58
C TYR A 4 24.78 20.00 -17.59
N GLY A 5 24.21 19.64 -16.45
CA GLY A 5 23.44 18.39 -16.34
C GLY A 5 22.83 18.18 -14.96
N PHE A 6 22.68 16.91 -14.59
CA PHE A 6 22.02 16.53 -13.34
C PHE A 6 22.74 17.04 -12.08
N GLN A 7 24.09 17.05 -12.08
CA GLN A 7 24.84 17.56 -10.93
C GLN A 7 24.69 19.08 -10.77
N THR A 8 24.57 19.82 -11.88
CA THR A 8 24.34 21.27 -11.85
C THR A 8 23.02 21.61 -11.18
N CYS A 9 21.96 20.83 -11.44
CA CYS A 9 20.65 21.00 -10.81
C CYS A 9 20.74 20.91 -9.27
N VAL A 10 21.46 19.89 -8.78
CA VAL A 10 21.63 19.66 -7.34
C VAL A 10 22.47 20.76 -6.70
N ALA A 11 23.63 21.08 -7.29
CA ALA A 11 24.52 22.12 -6.77
C ALA A 11 23.81 23.49 -6.72
N ALA A 12 23.15 23.90 -7.81
CA ALA A 12 22.44 25.18 -7.89
C ALA A 12 21.31 25.29 -6.85
N SER A 13 20.56 24.20 -6.64
CA SER A 13 19.48 24.16 -5.65
C SER A 13 20.00 24.26 -4.22
N ILE A 14 21.05 23.52 -3.87
CA ILE A 14 21.69 23.62 -2.55
C ILE A 14 22.18 25.05 -2.33
N THR A 15 22.89 25.65 -3.29
CA THR A 15 23.35 27.04 -3.17
C THR A 15 22.19 28.01 -3.01
N HIS A 16 21.11 27.89 -3.78
CA HIS A 16 19.94 28.76 -3.67
C HIS A 16 19.33 28.70 -2.26
N HIS A 17 19.04 27.50 -1.75
CA HIS A 17 18.38 27.34 -0.46
C HIS A 17 19.28 27.65 0.74
N LEU A 18 20.60 27.51 0.63
CA LEU A 18 21.55 28.00 1.64
C LEU A 18 21.60 29.53 1.70
N LEU A 19 21.30 30.24 0.60
CA LEU A 19 21.23 31.70 0.56
C LEU A 19 19.85 32.23 1.02
N CYS A 20 18.85 31.36 1.14
CA CYS A 20 17.53 31.71 1.68
C CYS A 20 17.55 31.58 3.21
N ASP A 21 17.79 32.70 3.90
CA ASP A 21 17.89 32.71 5.38
C ASP A 21 16.54 32.59 6.10
N THR A 22 15.42 32.74 5.40
CA THR A 22 14.08 32.81 6.01
C THR A 22 13.08 31.85 5.35
N ASP A 23 12.12 31.35 6.14
CA ASP A 23 10.94 30.64 5.62
C ASP A 23 9.88 31.60 5.06
N GLU A 24 8.78 31.07 4.51
CA GLU A 24 7.68 31.89 3.98
C GLU A 24 7.01 32.79 5.04
N GLY A 25 7.23 32.51 6.33
CA GLY A 25 6.75 33.28 7.48
C GLY A 25 7.79 34.25 8.07
N GLY A 26 8.98 34.39 7.47
CA GLY A 26 10.04 35.28 7.91
C GLY A 26 10.90 34.76 9.08
N LYS A 27 10.78 33.49 9.48
CA LYS A 27 11.61 32.88 10.53
C LYS A 27 12.94 32.37 9.94
N THR A 28 14.02 32.55 10.70
CA THR A 28 15.35 32.04 10.32
C THR A 28 15.35 30.52 10.23
N LEU A 29 15.81 29.99 9.09
CA LEU A 29 15.93 28.55 8.88
C LEU A 29 17.22 28.00 9.49
N LEU A 30 17.16 26.79 10.06
CA LEU A 30 18.35 26.05 10.46
C LEU A 30 19.09 25.53 9.21
N LEU A 31 20.43 25.42 9.30
CA LEU A 31 21.28 24.93 8.22
C LEU A 31 20.82 23.55 7.70
N GLU A 32 20.41 22.67 8.60
CA GLU A 32 19.88 21.35 8.25
C GLU A 32 18.63 21.47 7.36
N THR A 33 17.68 22.33 7.73
CA THR A 33 16.47 22.57 6.95
C THR A 33 16.79 23.17 5.57
N GLN A 34 17.73 24.11 5.50
CA GLN A 34 18.20 24.68 4.23
C GLN A 34 18.83 23.60 3.34
N MET A 35 19.66 22.72 3.92
CA MET A 35 20.30 21.63 3.19
C MET A 35 19.27 20.61 2.66
N LYS A 36 18.28 20.22 3.49
CA LYS A 36 17.18 19.34 3.08
C LYS A 36 16.41 19.93 1.89
N ARG A 37 15.99 21.20 1.98
CA ARG A 37 15.33 21.91 0.87
C ARG A 37 16.23 21.97 -0.37
N GLY A 38 17.51 22.27 -0.18
CA GLY A 38 18.53 22.26 -1.22
C GLY A 38 18.58 20.96 -2.02
N LEU A 39 18.67 19.83 -1.30
CA LEU A 39 18.70 18.48 -1.88
C LEU A 39 17.40 18.14 -2.60
N MET A 40 16.24 18.36 -1.96
CA MET A 40 14.93 18.06 -2.55
C MET A 40 14.67 18.90 -3.80
N GLY A 41 14.96 20.20 -3.77
CA GLY A 41 14.85 21.09 -4.94
C GLY A 41 15.79 20.67 -6.06
N GLY A 42 16.97 20.14 -5.72
CA GLY A 42 17.94 19.63 -6.67
C GLY A 42 17.46 18.39 -7.40
N LEU A 43 16.81 17.48 -6.67
CA LEU A 43 16.16 16.29 -7.23
C LEU A 43 14.95 16.66 -8.09
N ALA A 44 14.12 17.62 -7.66
CA ALA A 44 13.00 18.15 -8.43
C ALA A 44 13.49 18.74 -9.76
N ALA A 45 14.53 19.57 -9.71
CA ALA A 45 15.18 20.16 -10.87
C ALA A 45 15.75 19.10 -11.82
N LYS A 46 16.32 18.01 -11.28
CA LYS A 46 16.78 16.87 -12.08
C LYS A 46 15.62 16.19 -12.82
N GLN A 47 14.50 15.95 -12.14
CA GLN A 47 13.31 15.37 -12.78
C GLN A 47 12.75 16.31 -13.86
N GLN A 48 12.68 17.62 -13.58
CA GLN A 48 12.26 18.62 -14.55
C GLN A 48 13.16 18.60 -15.80
N LEU A 49 14.48 18.44 -15.62
CA LEU A 49 15.43 18.33 -16.73
C LEU A 49 15.21 17.05 -17.55
N ILE A 50 14.94 15.91 -16.91
CA ILE A 50 14.60 14.65 -17.61
C ILE A 50 13.34 14.82 -18.46
N GLN A 51 12.30 15.46 -17.92
CA GLN A 51 11.04 15.69 -18.62
C GLN A 51 11.18 16.70 -19.77
N SER A 52 11.92 17.78 -19.53
CA SER A 52 12.09 18.86 -20.51
C SER A 52 13.09 18.50 -21.61
N GLY A 53 13.99 17.54 -21.34
CA GLY A 53 15.11 17.20 -22.20
C GLY A 53 16.12 18.35 -22.32
N HIS A 54 17.04 18.22 -23.29
CA HIS A 54 18.06 19.25 -23.59
C HIS A 54 17.64 20.17 -24.76
N GLY A 55 16.37 20.58 -24.78
CA GLY A 55 15.78 21.41 -25.83
C GLY A 55 14.90 20.64 -26.82
N LYS A 56 14.36 21.33 -27.83
CA LYS A 56 13.48 20.73 -28.84
C LYS A 56 14.29 19.89 -29.83
N VAL A 57 13.77 18.70 -30.13
CA VAL A 57 14.33 17.82 -31.17
C VAL A 57 14.31 18.55 -32.52
N GLY A 58 15.49 18.80 -33.09
CA GLY A 58 15.65 19.49 -34.39
C GLY A 58 16.36 20.84 -34.33
N ASP A 59 16.52 21.43 -33.14
CA ASP A 59 17.34 22.63 -32.98
C ASP A 59 18.83 22.30 -33.09
N LYS A 60 19.60 23.15 -33.79
CA LYS A 60 21.02 22.92 -34.12
C LYS A 60 21.97 23.05 -32.92
N VAL A 61 21.49 23.46 -31.75
CA VAL A 61 22.30 23.64 -30.54
C VAL A 61 21.59 22.94 -29.37
N PRO A 62 22.20 21.90 -28.77
CA PRO A 62 21.71 21.34 -27.50
C PRO A 62 21.59 22.47 -26.46
N GLY A 63 20.40 22.63 -25.89
CA GLY A 63 20.11 23.65 -24.89
C GLY A 63 20.04 23.08 -23.47
N PHE A 64 20.25 23.92 -22.47
CA PHE A 64 19.84 23.62 -21.10
C PHE A 64 18.59 24.45 -20.79
N PRO A 65 17.48 23.85 -20.31
CA PRO A 65 16.25 24.58 -19.98
C PRO A 65 16.41 25.37 -18.67
N ILE A 66 17.23 26.43 -18.71
CA ILE A 66 17.66 27.19 -17.53
C ILE A 66 16.45 27.77 -16.79
N TRP A 67 15.47 28.33 -17.51
CA TRP A 67 14.34 29.01 -16.88
C TRP A 67 13.37 28.03 -16.21
N GLU A 68 13.12 26.88 -16.85
CA GLU A 68 12.27 25.82 -16.31
C GLU A 68 12.92 25.20 -15.07
N VAL A 69 14.23 24.92 -15.15
CA VAL A 69 15.00 24.37 -14.02
C VAL A 69 15.10 25.39 -12.88
N ALA A 70 15.43 26.65 -13.16
CA ALA A 70 15.51 27.70 -12.15
C ALA A 70 14.15 27.98 -11.50
N GLY A 71 13.07 28.00 -12.29
CA GLY A 71 11.71 28.15 -11.78
C GLY A 71 11.22 26.98 -10.94
N CYS A 72 11.80 25.78 -11.13
CA CYS A 72 11.61 24.63 -10.25
C CYS A 72 12.37 24.82 -8.93
N ILE A 73 13.64 25.21 -8.99
CA ILE A 73 14.50 25.45 -7.81
C ILE A 73 13.95 26.58 -6.92
N SER A 74 13.39 27.63 -7.50
CA SER A 74 12.90 28.79 -6.74
C SER A 74 11.65 28.51 -5.91
N LYS A 75 10.99 27.37 -6.11
CA LYS A 75 9.78 26.99 -5.38
C LYS A 75 10.16 26.13 -4.18
N PRO A 76 9.39 26.17 -3.08
CA PRO A 76 9.53 25.17 -2.02
C PRO A 76 9.43 23.76 -2.64
N PRO A 77 10.41 22.89 -2.41
CA PRO A 77 10.38 21.56 -2.98
C PRO A 77 9.26 20.73 -2.34
N GLY A 78 8.38 20.17 -3.17
CA GLY A 78 7.29 19.28 -2.77
C GLY A 78 7.48 17.87 -3.33
N GLY A 79 6.72 16.90 -2.82
CA GLY A 79 6.74 15.53 -3.32
C GLY A 79 7.96 14.68 -2.93
N PHE A 80 8.78 15.14 -1.99
CA PHE A 80 9.88 14.37 -1.41
C PHE A 80 9.65 14.17 0.09
N VAL A 81 10.21 13.09 0.62
CA VAL A 81 10.15 12.71 2.03
C VAL A 81 11.57 12.44 2.49
N ASP A 82 11.96 12.98 3.64
CA ASP A 82 13.18 12.59 4.34
C ASP A 82 12.86 11.54 5.41
N ALA A 83 13.82 10.64 5.64
CA ALA A 83 13.72 9.62 6.66
C ALA A 83 15.08 9.46 7.34
N GLU A 84 15.06 9.35 8.67
CA GLU A 84 16.24 9.02 9.44
C GLU A 84 16.54 7.52 9.31
N ILE A 85 17.77 7.20 8.92
CA ILE A 85 18.24 5.83 8.78
C ILE A 85 18.99 5.47 10.07
N PRO A 86 18.64 4.37 10.76
CA PRO A 86 19.36 3.92 11.94
C PRO A 86 20.84 3.69 11.64
N ASP A 87 21.68 3.74 12.66
CA ASP A 87 23.10 3.44 12.49
C ASP A 87 23.33 1.99 12.00
N HIS A 88 24.50 1.76 11.40
CA HIS A 88 24.84 0.45 10.83
C HIS A 88 24.80 -0.69 11.87
N THR A 89 25.08 -0.41 13.14
CA THR A 89 25.01 -1.38 14.24
C THR A 89 23.58 -1.80 14.55
N SER A 90 22.63 -0.87 14.50
CA SER A 90 21.20 -1.11 14.72
C SER A 90 20.57 -1.85 13.53
N ILE A 91 20.99 -1.53 12.31
CA ILE A 91 20.60 -2.27 11.09
C ILE A 91 21.12 -3.71 11.15
N ALA A 92 22.35 -3.93 11.60
CA ALA A 92 22.89 -5.28 11.77
C ALA A 92 22.12 -6.09 12.83
N ALA A 93 21.58 -5.43 13.86
CA ALA A 93 20.74 -6.05 14.87
C ALA A 93 19.29 -6.31 14.39
N LYS A 94 18.79 -5.54 13.41
CA LYS A 94 17.46 -5.68 12.79
C LYS A 94 17.58 -5.66 11.25
N PRO A 95 17.98 -6.78 10.60
CA PRO A 95 18.23 -6.81 9.15
C PRO A 95 16.99 -6.53 8.30
N ASP A 96 15.80 -6.63 8.89
CA ASP A 96 14.50 -6.44 8.21
C ASP A 96 13.90 -5.05 8.39
N TRP A 97 14.67 -4.09 8.89
CA TRP A 97 14.25 -2.71 9.05
C TRP A 97 13.72 -2.10 7.74
N THR A 98 12.64 -1.33 7.87
CA THR A 98 12.08 -0.53 6.76
C THR A 98 11.79 0.91 7.20
N ILE A 99 11.86 1.84 6.23
CA ILE A 99 11.44 3.24 6.43
C ILE A 99 9.98 3.29 6.93
N LEU A 100 9.13 2.44 6.37
CA LEU A 100 7.72 2.33 6.72
C LEU A 100 7.54 1.95 8.20
N GLU A 101 8.24 0.91 8.66
CA GLU A 101 8.19 0.47 10.05
C GLU A 101 8.69 1.56 11.00
N LYS A 102 9.83 2.20 10.70
CA LYS A 102 10.38 3.26 11.55
C LYS A 102 9.45 4.47 11.68
N LYS A 103 8.76 4.82 10.60
CA LYS A 103 7.81 5.93 10.57
C LYS A 103 6.55 5.64 11.37
N GLU A 104 6.05 4.42 11.29
CA GLU A 104 4.81 4.02 11.97
C GLU A 104 5.04 3.57 13.43
N HIS A 105 6.24 3.08 13.75
CA HIS A 105 6.68 2.64 15.08
C HIS A 105 8.01 3.32 15.46
N PRO A 106 7.98 4.61 15.85
CA PRO A 106 9.19 5.33 16.26
C PRO A 106 9.82 4.76 17.54
N ASP A 107 8.99 4.16 18.40
CA ASP A 107 9.41 3.51 19.65
C ASP A 107 9.94 2.09 19.37
N GLU A 108 11.26 1.95 19.19
CA GLU A 108 11.91 0.67 18.79
C GLU A 108 11.83 -0.47 19.83
N ASN A 109 11.28 -0.20 21.02
CA ASN A 109 11.24 -1.10 22.18
C ASN A 109 9.93 -1.91 22.31
N GLY A 110 8.95 -1.68 21.43
CA GLY A 110 7.69 -2.42 21.43
C GLY A 110 7.73 -3.73 20.63
N ASP A 111 6.82 -4.65 20.95
CA ASP A 111 6.59 -5.82 20.08
C ASP A 111 6.18 -5.35 18.68
N PRO A 112 6.69 -5.99 17.60
CA PRO A 112 6.26 -5.71 16.24
C PRO A 112 4.75 -5.89 16.13
N THR A 113 4.04 -4.80 15.81
CA THR A 113 2.58 -4.79 15.66
C THR A 113 2.18 -4.44 14.23
N PRO A 114 1.05 -4.99 13.75
CA PRO A 114 0.53 -4.63 12.43
C PRO A 114 0.34 -3.11 12.30
N LEU A 115 0.59 -2.57 11.11
CA LEU A 115 0.48 -1.14 10.83
C LEU A 115 -1.00 -0.72 10.64
N LEU A 116 -1.83 -0.99 11.65
CA LEU A 116 -3.28 -0.85 11.58
C LEU A 116 -3.72 0.61 11.40
N GLY A 117 -3.05 1.57 12.04
CA GLY A 117 -3.36 2.99 11.87
C GLY A 117 -3.25 3.44 10.42
N LEU A 118 -2.14 3.10 9.76
CA LEU A 118 -1.95 3.38 8.35
C LEU A 118 -2.95 2.62 7.46
N ALA A 119 -3.30 1.38 7.83
CA ALA A 119 -4.31 0.60 7.12
C ALA A 119 -5.70 1.25 7.17
N LEU A 120 -6.12 1.74 8.34
CA LEU A 120 -7.38 2.47 8.52
C LEU A 120 -7.43 3.72 7.64
N LEU A 121 -6.35 4.52 7.64
CA LEU A 121 -6.22 5.68 6.77
C LEU A 121 -6.26 5.31 5.29
N THR A 122 -5.51 4.30 4.89
CA THR A 122 -5.43 3.81 3.52
C THR A 122 -6.80 3.33 3.03
N ALA A 123 -7.53 2.59 3.85
CA ALA A 123 -8.84 2.09 3.48
C ALA A 123 -9.83 3.25 3.26
N ARG A 124 -9.82 4.23 4.18
CA ARG A 124 -10.73 5.38 4.15
C ARG A 124 -10.40 6.32 3.00
N TYR A 125 -9.16 6.77 2.87
CA TYR A 125 -8.80 7.87 1.96
C TYR A 125 -8.01 7.43 0.72
N GLY A 126 -7.64 6.16 0.62
CA GLY A 126 -6.94 5.61 -0.53
C GLY A 126 -5.46 5.95 -0.55
N LEU A 127 -4.91 6.11 -1.75
CA LEU A 127 -3.47 6.23 -1.95
C LEU A 127 -2.90 7.57 -1.46
N ASP A 128 -3.75 8.59 -1.25
CA ASP A 128 -3.33 9.86 -0.68
C ASP A 128 -2.79 9.69 0.77
N ALA A 129 -3.29 8.69 1.51
CA ALA A 129 -2.78 8.31 2.83
C ALA A 129 -1.37 7.69 2.79
N LEU A 130 -0.91 7.28 1.60
CA LEU A 130 0.39 6.66 1.35
C LEU A 130 1.29 7.58 0.51
N SER A 131 0.89 8.84 0.32
CA SER A 131 1.55 9.80 -0.59
C SER A 131 2.98 10.15 -0.19
N ASP A 132 3.36 9.84 1.04
CA ASP A 132 4.67 10.08 1.62
C ASP A 132 5.39 8.78 2.04
N ILE A 133 5.00 7.66 1.43
CA ILE A 133 5.56 6.33 1.66
C ILE A 133 6.13 5.77 0.36
N PRO A 134 7.35 5.22 0.36
CA PRO A 134 7.89 4.51 -0.79
C PRO A 134 6.94 3.40 -1.24
N SER A 135 6.51 3.46 -2.49
CA SER A 135 5.57 2.51 -3.07
C SER A 135 6.00 2.07 -4.47
N PHE A 136 5.44 0.94 -4.89
CA PHE A 136 5.44 0.48 -6.27
C PHE A 136 4.04 0.67 -6.84
N SER A 137 3.94 1.16 -8.08
CA SER A 137 2.68 1.25 -8.80
C SER A 137 2.88 0.90 -10.28
N ALA A 138 2.03 0.02 -10.82
CA ALA A 138 2.00 -0.35 -12.23
C ALA A 138 0.62 -0.87 -12.64
N GLU A 139 -0.06 -0.22 -13.59
CA GLU A 139 -1.36 -0.71 -14.15
C GLU A 139 -2.41 -1.10 -13.08
N GLY A 140 -2.49 -0.31 -11.99
CA GLY A 140 -3.39 -0.57 -10.86
C GLY A 140 -2.87 -1.56 -9.82
N LEU A 141 -1.76 -2.25 -10.07
CA LEU A 141 -1.00 -2.95 -9.03
C LEU A 141 -0.31 -1.90 -8.15
N PHE A 142 -0.45 -2.05 -6.83
CA PHE A 142 0.14 -1.13 -5.86
C PHE A 142 0.65 -1.93 -4.66
N SER A 143 1.87 -1.64 -4.22
CA SER A 143 2.45 -2.23 -3.00
C SER A 143 3.35 -1.21 -2.28
N ILE A 144 3.39 -1.32 -0.95
CA ILE A 144 4.29 -0.59 -0.05
C ILE A 144 5.21 -1.53 0.71
N ASP A 145 5.03 -2.84 0.55
CA ASP A 145 5.85 -3.83 1.23
C ASP A 145 7.19 -3.91 0.51
N ARG A 146 8.28 -3.61 1.22
CA ARG A 146 9.62 -3.52 0.65
C ARG A 146 10.00 -4.79 -0.13
N ARG A 147 9.70 -5.98 0.41
CA ARG A 147 10.11 -7.26 -0.19
C ARG A 147 9.30 -7.57 -1.43
N GLU A 148 8.00 -7.25 -1.39
CA GLU A 148 7.16 -7.36 -2.58
C GLU A 148 7.61 -6.37 -3.66
N ILE A 149 7.93 -5.12 -3.31
CA ILE A 149 8.48 -4.10 -4.23
C ILE A 149 9.78 -4.59 -4.87
N GLU A 150 10.72 -5.11 -4.07
CA GLU A 150 12.01 -5.63 -4.56
C GLU A 150 11.80 -6.82 -5.51
N SER A 151 10.87 -7.72 -5.19
CA SER A 151 10.51 -8.84 -6.05
C SER A 151 9.90 -8.37 -7.37
N LEU A 152 8.94 -7.44 -7.32
CA LEU A 152 8.29 -6.87 -8.50
C LEU A 152 9.30 -6.15 -9.41
N ARG A 153 10.18 -5.33 -8.84
CA ARG A 153 11.25 -4.65 -9.59
C ARG A 153 12.27 -5.62 -10.19
N THR A 154 12.55 -6.72 -9.50
CA THR A 154 13.41 -7.79 -10.03
C THR A 154 12.77 -8.43 -11.26
N ILE A 155 11.48 -8.78 -11.19
CA ILE A 155 10.75 -9.30 -12.36
C ILE A 155 10.66 -8.26 -13.48
N GLU A 156 10.42 -7.00 -13.15
CA GLU A 156 10.40 -5.91 -14.14
C GLU A 156 11.72 -5.82 -14.89
N SER A 157 12.84 -5.81 -14.17
CA SER A 157 14.18 -5.80 -14.74
C SER A 157 14.46 -7.02 -15.62
N LEU A 158 14.04 -8.22 -15.18
CA LEU A 158 14.18 -9.45 -15.97
C LEU A 158 13.41 -9.37 -17.29
N ILE A 159 12.15 -8.91 -17.26
CA ILE A 159 11.32 -8.78 -18.46
C ILE A 159 11.89 -7.70 -19.39
N GLN A 160 12.29 -6.54 -18.86
CA GLN A 160 12.88 -5.46 -19.66
C GLN A 160 14.19 -5.90 -20.33
N THR A 161 15.06 -6.59 -19.58
CA THR A 161 16.33 -7.12 -20.10
C THR A 161 16.09 -8.16 -21.19
N TYR A 162 15.13 -9.06 -20.98
CA TYR A 162 14.74 -10.07 -21.97
C TYR A 162 14.16 -9.42 -23.23
N GLU A 163 13.31 -8.40 -23.07
CA GLU A 163 12.65 -7.74 -24.19
C GLU A 163 13.63 -6.92 -25.04
N ALA A 164 14.66 -6.33 -24.43
CA ALA A 164 15.72 -5.59 -25.12
C ALA A 164 16.53 -6.45 -26.12
N VAL A 165 16.55 -7.78 -25.94
CA VAL A 165 17.22 -8.70 -26.86
C VAL A 165 16.30 -9.00 -28.06
N LYS A 166 16.74 -8.67 -29.27
CA LYS A 166 15.93 -8.83 -30.50
C LYS A 166 15.62 -10.27 -30.87
N VAL A 167 16.60 -11.16 -30.73
CA VAL A 167 16.49 -12.57 -31.11
C VAL A 167 16.71 -13.40 -29.86
N GLN A 168 15.70 -14.19 -29.50
CA GLN A 168 15.76 -15.05 -28.34
C GLN A 168 15.04 -16.36 -28.62
N GLU A 169 15.73 -17.46 -28.34
CA GLU A 169 15.25 -18.81 -28.67
C GLU A 169 14.52 -19.47 -27.49
N LYS A 170 14.83 -19.02 -26.26
CA LYS A 170 14.34 -19.62 -25.02
C LYS A 170 13.33 -18.72 -24.30
N PRO A 171 12.26 -19.27 -23.73
CA PRO A 171 11.30 -18.50 -22.94
C PRO A 171 11.90 -17.94 -21.65
N LEU A 172 11.49 -16.73 -21.26
CA LEU A 172 11.70 -16.24 -19.90
C LEU A 172 10.71 -16.91 -18.95
N SER A 173 11.19 -17.81 -18.10
CA SER A 173 10.36 -18.56 -17.15
C SER A 173 10.33 -17.91 -15.77
N ILE A 174 9.15 -17.53 -15.29
CA ILE A 174 8.91 -16.88 -13.99
C ILE A 174 7.89 -17.70 -13.18
N GLY A 175 8.19 -17.94 -11.91
CA GLY A 175 7.26 -18.60 -10.97
C GLY A 175 6.44 -17.58 -10.18
N VAL A 176 5.14 -17.82 -9.99
CA VAL A 176 4.26 -16.95 -9.19
C VAL A 176 3.53 -17.79 -8.16
N PHE A 177 3.79 -17.52 -6.89
CA PHE A 177 3.30 -18.30 -5.75
C PHE A 177 2.39 -17.44 -4.89
N GLY A 178 1.53 -18.08 -4.12
CA GLY A 178 0.59 -17.36 -3.26
C GLY A 178 -0.69 -18.15 -3.02
N PRO A 179 -1.44 -17.85 -1.95
CA PRO A 179 -2.68 -18.55 -1.66
C PRO A 179 -3.71 -18.38 -2.79
N PRO A 180 -4.72 -19.26 -2.85
CA PRO A 180 -5.84 -19.09 -3.76
C PRO A 180 -6.52 -17.72 -3.59
N GLY A 181 -6.75 -17.02 -4.70
CA GLY A 181 -7.38 -15.69 -4.67
C GLY A 181 -6.46 -14.54 -4.22
N ALA A 182 -5.15 -14.77 -4.00
CA ALA A 182 -4.20 -13.71 -3.65
C ALA A 182 -4.03 -12.61 -4.73
N GLY A 183 -4.55 -12.82 -5.94
CA GLY A 183 -4.41 -11.87 -7.05
C GLY A 183 -3.23 -12.16 -8.00
N LYS A 184 -2.73 -13.40 -8.04
CA LYS A 184 -1.61 -13.81 -8.93
C LYS A 184 -1.80 -13.40 -10.41
N SER A 185 -2.95 -13.77 -11.00
CA SER A 185 -3.28 -13.43 -12.39
C SER A 185 -3.39 -11.91 -12.60
N PHE A 186 -3.93 -11.18 -11.61
CA PHE A 186 -4.01 -9.72 -11.65
C PHE A 186 -2.62 -9.08 -11.62
N ALA A 187 -1.76 -9.43 -10.66
CA ALA A 187 -0.42 -8.87 -10.51
C ALA A 187 0.42 -9.08 -11.78
N VAL A 188 0.37 -10.29 -12.32
CA VAL A 188 1.07 -10.66 -13.56
C VAL A 188 0.54 -9.89 -14.77
N LYS A 189 -0.79 -9.80 -14.94
CA LYS A 189 -1.40 -9.05 -16.05
C LYS A 189 -1.05 -7.56 -15.98
N ALA A 190 -1.11 -6.98 -14.79
CA ALA A 190 -0.73 -5.58 -14.56
C ALA A 190 0.74 -5.34 -14.93
N LEU A 191 1.65 -6.18 -14.42
CA LEU A 191 3.08 -6.06 -14.72
C LEU A 191 3.38 -6.26 -16.22
N SER A 192 2.75 -7.25 -16.86
CA SER A 192 2.94 -7.52 -18.29
C SER A 192 2.49 -6.34 -19.15
N LYS A 193 1.34 -5.74 -18.83
CA LYS A 193 0.84 -4.55 -19.53
C LYS A 193 1.73 -3.33 -19.31
N ALA A 194 2.20 -3.11 -18.09
CA ALA A 194 3.05 -1.98 -17.74
C ALA A 194 4.37 -1.99 -18.53
N ILE A 195 4.95 -3.18 -18.73
CA ILE A 195 6.27 -3.33 -19.34
C ILE A 195 6.19 -3.54 -20.86
N LEU A 196 5.29 -4.42 -21.31
CA LEU A 196 5.20 -4.85 -22.72
C LEU A 196 4.12 -4.10 -23.50
N GLY A 197 3.33 -3.26 -22.82
CA GLY A 197 2.24 -2.47 -23.38
C GLY A 197 0.90 -3.20 -23.39
N GLU A 198 -0.19 -2.44 -23.57
CA GLU A 198 -1.57 -2.95 -23.49
C GLU A 198 -1.93 -4.05 -24.50
N LYS A 199 -1.23 -4.09 -25.64
CA LYS A 199 -1.51 -5.01 -26.75
C LYS A 199 -0.73 -6.33 -26.66
N VAL A 200 -0.03 -6.58 -25.55
CA VAL A 200 0.70 -7.83 -25.35
C VAL A 200 -0.25 -9.03 -25.40
N PRO A 201 0.03 -10.07 -26.21
CA PRO A 201 -0.78 -11.28 -26.21
C PRO A 201 -0.62 -12.01 -24.88
N PHE A 202 -1.71 -12.08 -24.11
CA PHE A 202 -1.76 -12.80 -22.85
C PHE A 202 -2.58 -14.08 -23.02
N LEU A 203 -1.90 -15.23 -23.00
CA LEU A 203 -2.49 -16.55 -23.23
C LEU A 203 -2.59 -17.31 -21.90
N GLU A 204 -3.81 -17.52 -21.43
CA GLU A 204 -4.09 -18.17 -20.13
C GLU A 204 -4.48 -19.64 -20.34
N PHE A 205 -3.78 -20.53 -19.64
CA PHE A 205 -3.97 -21.98 -19.69
C PHE A 205 -4.10 -22.52 -18.26
N ASN A 206 -5.25 -23.10 -17.93
CA ASN A 206 -5.47 -23.69 -16.62
C ASN A 206 -5.17 -25.21 -16.66
N LEU A 207 -4.07 -25.61 -16.03
CA LEU A 207 -3.57 -26.98 -16.10
C LEU A 207 -4.37 -27.99 -15.25
N SER A 208 -5.25 -27.53 -14.35
CA SER A 208 -6.14 -28.46 -13.65
C SER A 208 -7.28 -28.97 -14.53
N GLN A 209 -7.58 -28.26 -15.63
CA GLN A 209 -8.60 -28.65 -16.61
C GLN A 209 -8.05 -29.58 -17.70
N PHE A 210 -6.74 -29.73 -17.81
CA PHE A 210 -6.09 -30.53 -18.85
C PHE A 210 -6.17 -32.01 -18.49
N LYS A 211 -6.50 -32.85 -19.48
CA LYS A 211 -6.63 -34.30 -19.27
C LYS A 211 -5.31 -35.03 -19.50
N ASP A 212 -4.61 -34.68 -20.56
CA ASP A 212 -3.40 -35.38 -21.00
C ASP A 212 -2.34 -34.44 -21.64
N PRO A 213 -1.09 -34.89 -21.81
CA PRO A 213 0.00 -34.06 -22.34
C PRO A 213 -0.21 -33.51 -23.77
N ASN A 214 -1.13 -34.06 -24.57
CA ASN A 214 -1.37 -33.51 -25.92
C ASN A 214 -2.05 -32.14 -25.85
N GLU A 215 -2.81 -31.84 -24.79
CA GLU A 215 -3.37 -30.51 -24.60
C GLU A 215 -2.29 -29.45 -24.37
N LEU A 216 -1.15 -29.82 -23.73
CA LEU A 216 0.02 -28.95 -23.63
C LEU A 216 0.65 -28.67 -24.99
N ILE A 217 0.73 -29.67 -25.87
CA ILE A 217 1.24 -29.51 -27.24
C ILE A 217 0.38 -28.47 -27.98
N GLY A 218 -0.95 -28.60 -27.90
CA GLY A 218 -1.87 -27.61 -28.47
C GLY A 218 -1.69 -26.20 -27.88
N ALA A 219 -1.43 -26.09 -26.58
CA ALA A 219 -1.14 -24.81 -25.93
C ALA A 219 0.18 -24.20 -26.43
N PHE A 220 1.25 -24.99 -26.59
CA PHE A 220 2.52 -24.50 -27.13
C PHE A 220 2.42 -24.03 -28.58
N HIS A 221 1.63 -24.71 -29.42
CA HIS A 221 1.34 -24.22 -30.77
C HIS A 221 0.67 -22.84 -30.75
N ARG A 222 -0.31 -22.61 -29.85
CA ARG A 222 -0.95 -21.28 -29.71
C ARG A 222 0.03 -20.20 -29.29
N VAL A 223 0.98 -20.50 -28.41
CA VAL A 223 2.06 -19.56 -28.04
C VAL A 223 2.94 -19.27 -29.24
N ARG A 224 3.40 -20.32 -29.93
CA ARG A 224 4.24 -20.21 -31.12
C ARG A 224 3.58 -19.37 -32.22
N ASP A 225 2.28 -19.51 -32.44
CA ASP A 225 1.55 -18.74 -33.45
C ASP A 225 1.59 -17.22 -33.20
N GLU A 226 1.60 -16.77 -31.94
CA GLU A 226 1.80 -15.35 -31.62
C GLU A 226 3.27 -14.91 -31.78
N VAL A 227 4.22 -15.79 -31.48
CA VAL A 227 5.65 -15.54 -31.74
C VAL A 227 5.91 -15.38 -33.23
N LEU A 228 5.33 -16.23 -34.08
CA LEU A 228 5.45 -16.17 -35.53
C LEU A 228 4.84 -14.89 -36.13
N LYS A 229 3.90 -14.24 -35.41
CA LYS A 229 3.37 -12.91 -35.76
C LYS A 229 4.30 -11.76 -35.35
N GLY A 230 5.50 -12.05 -34.84
CA GLY A 230 6.50 -11.08 -34.42
C GLY A 230 6.21 -10.42 -33.07
N LYS A 231 5.43 -11.07 -32.20
CA LYS A 231 5.11 -10.57 -30.86
C LYS A 231 5.85 -11.38 -29.80
N THR A 232 6.02 -10.81 -28.61
CA THR A 232 6.46 -11.54 -27.41
C THR A 232 5.22 -11.89 -26.56
N PRO A 233 4.60 -13.07 -26.71
CA PRO A 233 3.44 -13.46 -25.92
C PRO A 233 3.83 -13.82 -24.48
N VAL A 234 2.90 -13.57 -23.56
CA VAL A 234 2.94 -14.04 -22.18
C VAL A 234 2.02 -15.26 -22.07
N ALA A 235 2.60 -16.44 -21.85
CA ALA A 235 1.86 -17.67 -21.57
C ALA A 235 1.76 -17.87 -20.05
N PHE A 236 0.54 -17.76 -19.53
CA PHE A 236 0.20 -17.91 -18.13
C PHE A 236 -0.35 -19.31 -17.87
N TRP A 237 0.47 -20.13 -17.22
CA TRP A 237 0.17 -21.50 -16.83
C TRP A 237 -0.38 -21.51 -15.40
N ASP A 238 -1.70 -21.44 -15.26
CA ASP A 238 -2.39 -21.43 -13.98
C ASP A 238 -2.54 -22.86 -13.41
N GLU A 239 -2.53 -22.96 -12.09
CA GLU A 239 -2.56 -24.21 -11.33
C GLU A 239 -1.52 -25.25 -11.80
N PHE A 240 -0.29 -24.80 -12.11
CA PHE A 240 0.77 -25.69 -12.60
C PHE A 240 1.21 -26.75 -11.59
N ASP A 241 1.01 -26.47 -10.30
CA ASP A 241 1.28 -27.37 -9.18
C ASP A 241 0.07 -28.27 -8.82
N SER A 242 -1.00 -28.25 -9.62
CA SER A 242 -2.14 -29.16 -9.50
C SER A 242 -1.79 -30.59 -9.87
N GLN A 243 -2.75 -31.50 -9.68
CA GLN A 243 -2.61 -32.94 -9.98
C GLN A 243 -1.30 -33.54 -9.46
N LYS A 244 -0.89 -33.11 -8.26
CA LYS A 244 0.37 -33.48 -7.61
C LYS A 244 1.61 -33.20 -8.46
N PHE A 245 1.74 -32.07 -9.14
CA PHE A 245 2.93 -31.71 -9.94
C PHE A 245 3.17 -32.54 -11.22
N LYS A 246 2.18 -33.32 -11.67
CA LYS A 246 2.26 -34.14 -12.89
C LYS A 246 2.81 -33.38 -14.10
N TRP A 247 2.51 -32.08 -14.20
CA TRP A 247 2.84 -31.26 -15.36
C TRP A 247 4.30 -30.81 -15.43
N LEU A 248 5.05 -30.79 -14.31
CA LEU A 248 6.39 -30.20 -14.26
C LEU A 248 7.35 -30.84 -15.26
N GLN A 249 7.36 -32.16 -15.37
CA GLN A 249 8.23 -32.90 -16.29
C GLN A 249 8.02 -32.53 -17.76
N TYR A 250 6.79 -32.18 -18.16
CA TYR A 250 6.45 -31.82 -19.54
C TYR A 250 6.81 -30.36 -19.88
N LEU A 251 7.03 -29.53 -18.86
CA LEU A 251 7.38 -28.11 -19.00
C LEU A 251 8.91 -27.91 -19.11
N LEU A 252 9.73 -28.88 -18.68
CA LEU A 252 11.19 -28.72 -18.61
C LEU A 252 11.84 -28.44 -19.97
N ALA A 253 11.53 -29.22 -21.01
CA ALA A 253 12.10 -29.02 -22.34
C ALA A 253 11.63 -27.68 -22.96
N PRO A 254 10.33 -27.31 -22.91
CA PRO A 254 9.88 -25.98 -23.30
C PRO A 254 10.62 -24.83 -22.59
N MET A 255 10.91 -24.95 -21.29
CA MET A 255 11.62 -23.93 -20.52
C MET A 255 13.12 -23.86 -20.88
N GLN A 256 13.77 -25.02 -20.98
CA GLN A 256 15.24 -25.12 -21.11
C GLN A 256 15.71 -24.97 -22.55
N ASP A 257 15.00 -25.60 -23.48
CA ASP A 257 15.42 -25.74 -24.87
C ASP A 257 14.61 -24.80 -25.79
N GLY A 258 13.53 -24.20 -25.27
CA GLY A 258 12.64 -23.36 -26.07
C GLY A 258 11.90 -24.14 -27.15
N ALA A 259 11.72 -25.45 -26.96
CA ALA A 259 11.11 -26.35 -27.92
C ALA A 259 10.27 -27.44 -27.23
N PHE A 260 9.33 -28.01 -27.98
CA PHE A 260 8.51 -29.15 -27.54
C PHE A 260 8.47 -30.23 -28.62
N GLN A 261 8.21 -31.47 -28.23
CA GLN A 261 8.12 -32.61 -29.15
C GLN A 261 6.66 -33.01 -29.41
N GLU A 262 6.35 -33.26 -30.68
CA GLU A 262 5.09 -33.83 -31.15
C GLU A 262 5.42 -35.04 -32.03
N GLY A 263 5.25 -36.25 -31.48
CA GLY A 263 5.69 -37.48 -32.12
C GLY A 263 7.22 -37.50 -32.28
N GLN A 264 7.70 -37.52 -33.53
CA GLN A 264 9.13 -37.49 -33.86
C GLN A 264 9.65 -36.08 -34.23
N VAL A 265 8.77 -35.07 -34.24
CA VAL A 265 9.11 -33.73 -34.68
C VAL A 265 9.34 -32.82 -33.46
N THR A 266 10.44 -32.09 -33.47
CA THR A 266 10.73 -31.03 -32.50
C THR A 266 10.31 -29.69 -33.07
N HIS A 267 9.51 -28.95 -32.31
CA HIS A 267 9.00 -27.64 -32.69
C HIS A 267 9.60 -26.54 -31.80
N PRO A 268 10.23 -25.49 -32.37
CA PRO A 268 10.66 -24.33 -31.60
C PRO A 268 9.46 -23.47 -31.19
N ILE A 269 9.53 -22.86 -30.01
CA ILE A 269 8.51 -21.93 -29.47
C ILE A 269 8.90 -20.49 -29.83
N GLY A 270 10.16 -20.12 -29.58
CA GLY A 270 10.72 -18.79 -29.81
C GLY A 270 10.52 -17.81 -28.65
N LYS A 271 10.72 -16.51 -28.91
CA LYS A 271 10.74 -15.46 -27.88
C LYS A 271 9.37 -15.28 -27.22
N CYS A 272 9.24 -15.75 -25.98
CA CYS A 272 8.02 -15.62 -25.18
C CYS A 272 8.33 -15.63 -23.68
N ILE A 273 7.33 -15.32 -22.87
CA ILE A 273 7.44 -15.32 -21.41
C ILE A 273 6.50 -16.38 -20.85
N PHE A 274 7.03 -17.29 -20.04
CA PHE A 274 6.27 -18.29 -19.31
C PHE A 274 6.08 -17.85 -17.87
N ILE A 275 4.83 -17.83 -17.43
CA ILE A 275 4.48 -17.49 -16.06
C ILE A 275 3.73 -18.67 -15.45
N PHE A 276 4.31 -19.26 -14.42
CA PHE A 276 3.78 -20.45 -13.76
C PHE A 276 3.13 -20.05 -12.43
N ALA A 277 1.80 -20.03 -12.37
CA ALA A 277 1.05 -19.61 -11.19
C ALA A 277 0.58 -20.81 -10.36
N GLY A 278 1.11 -20.94 -9.14
CA GLY A 278 0.81 -22.05 -8.24
C GLY A 278 -0.45 -21.80 -7.41
N GLY A 279 -1.31 -22.81 -7.29
CA GLY A 279 -2.51 -22.80 -6.46
C GLY A 279 -2.31 -23.46 -5.09
N THR A 280 -1.32 -24.35 -4.94
CA THR A 280 -1.14 -25.18 -3.73
C THR A 280 0.02 -24.72 -2.86
N SER A 281 1.01 -24.03 -3.44
CA SER A 281 2.17 -23.50 -2.70
C SER A 281 1.98 -22.00 -2.39
N PRO A 282 1.93 -21.60 -1.10
CA PRO A 282 1.76 -20.19 -0.71
C PRO A 282 3.00 -19.33 -0.95
N SER A 283 4.18 -19.94 -1.15
CA SER A 283 5.44 -19.25 -1.43
C SER A 283 6.37 -20.16 -2.23
N PHE A 284 7.38 -19.57 -2.88
CA PHE A 284 8.47 -20.32 -3.52
C PHE A 284 9.25 -21.16 -2.52
N ALA A 285 9.52 -20.64 -1.32
CA ALA A 285 10.17 -21.40 -0.25
C ALA A 285 9.37 -22.65 0.14
N HIS A 286 8.04 -22.57 0.19
CA HIS A 286 7.19 -23.75 0.43
C HIS A 286 7.19 -24.74 -0.74
N PHE A 287 7.27 -24.23 -1.97
CA PHE A 287 7.41 -25.06 -3.16
C PHE A 287 8.75 -25.82 -3.14
N GLU A 288 9.85 -25.15 -2.78
CA GLU A 288 11.19 -25.73 -2.73
C GLU A 288 11.48 -26.57 -1.48
N SER A 289 10.90 -26.27 -0.32
CA SER A 289 11.18 -26.98 0.95
C SER A 289 10.76 -28.45 0.95
N ARG A 290 10.11 -28.89 -0.14
CA ARG A 290 9.86 -30.29 -0.46
C ARG A 290 11.10 -31.02 -1.03
N LYS A 291 12.25 -30.34 -1.16
CA LYS A 291 13.57 -30.95 -1.44
C LYS A 291 13.98 -31.86 -0.27
N PRO A 292 14.28 -33.16 -0.49
CA PRO A 292 14.98 -33.97 0.49
C PRO A 292 16.46 -33.53 0.60
N THR A 293 17.11 -33.89 1.70
CA THR A 293 18.57 -33.83 1.87
C THR A 293 19.25 -34.55 0.69
N PRO A 294 20.44 -34.13 0.20
CA PRO A 294 21.12 -34.84 -0.87
C PRO A 294 21.35 -36.30 -0.47
N LEU A 295 20.82 -37.22 -1.26
CA LEU A 295 20.99 -38.66 -1.08
C LEU A 295 22.10 -39.14 -2.01
N SER A 296 22.86 -40.14 -1.59
CA SER A 296 23.76 -40.84 -2.50
C SER A 296 22.95 -41.62 -3.56
N ASP A 297 23.56 -41.94 -4.71
CA ASP A 297 22.89 -42.69 -5.78
C ASP A 297 22.35 -44.05 -5.29
N ASP A 298 23.01 -44.69 -4.31
CA ASP A 298 22.58 -45.94 -3.68
C ASP A 298 21.38 -45.76 -2.73
N ASP A 299 21.32 -44.64 -2.02
CA ASP A 299 20.19 -44.32 -1.13
C ASP A 299 18.92 -43.95 -1.91
N TYR A 300 19.07 -43.41 -3.12
CA TYR A 300 17.96 -43.02 -4.01
C TYR A 300 17.11 -44.22 -4.43
N LEU A 301 17.74 -45.35 -4.80
CA LEU A 301 17.02 -46.56 -5.20
C LEU A 301 16.25 -47.20 -4.03
N GLN A 302 16.84 -47.24 -2.84
CA GLN A 302 16.17 -47.77 -1.65
C GLN A 302 14.99 -46.89 -1.20
N LEU A 303 15.10 -45.57 -1.35
CA LEU A 303 14.01 -44.64 -1.04
C LEU A 303 12.86 -44.69 -2.05
N VAL A 304 13.12 -44.99 -3.32
CA VAL A 304 12.05 -45.17 -4.33
C VAL A 304 11.19 -46.41 -4.02
N GLU A 305 11.81 -47.50 -3.55
CA GLU A 305 11.09 -48.69 -3.09
C GLU A 305 10.35 -48.45 -1.76
N ALA A 306 10.96 -47.73 -0.80
CA ALA A 306 10.35 -47.43 0.48
C ALA A 306 9.25 -46.34 0.42
N ALA A 307 9.38 -45.34 -0.45
CA ALA A 307 8.42 -44.23 -0.58
C ALA A 307 7.08 -44.68 -1.20
N ARG A 308 7.09 -45.73 -2.02
CA ARG A 308 5.85 -46.41 -2.49
C ARG A 308 5.03 -46.96 -1.32
N VAL A 309 5.65 -47.25 -0.18
CA VAL A 309 5.01 -47.76 1.04
C VAL A 309 4.65 -46.63 2.00
N LEU A 310 5.48 -45.57 2.11
CA LEU A 310 5.38 -44.53 3.16
C LEU A 310 4.66 -43.22 2.75
N HIS A 311 4.30 -43.02 1.47
CA HIS A 311 3.64 -41.77 1.00
C HIS A 311 4.45 -40.48 1.33
N ASP A 312 5.78 -40.54 1.21
CA ASP A 312 6.63 -39.37 1.47
C ASP A 312 6.50 -38.32 0.34
N ARG A 313 5.90 -37.17 0.67
CA ARG A 313 5.66 -36.05 -0.23
C ARG A 313 6.94 -35.43 -0.80
N LYS A 314 8.09 -35.56 -0.12
CA LYS A 314 9.36 -35.01 -0.61
C LYS A 314 9.94 -35.84 -1.75
N VAL A 315 9.88 -37.17 -1.62
CA VAL A 315 10.31 -38.10 -2.67
C VAL A 315 9.38 -37.99 -3.89
N GLU A 316 8.06 -37.86 -3.68
CA GLU A 316 7.09 -37.64 -4.77
C GLU A 316 7.41 -36.34 -5.56
N PHE A 317 7.76 -35.26 -4.87
CA PHE A 317 8.16 -33.99 -5.51
C PHE A 317 9.44 -34.12 -6.34
N GLN A 318 10.44 -34.88 -5.86
CA GLN A 318 11.69 -35.11 -6.60
C GLN A 318 11.46 -35.98 -7.84
N LEU A 319 10.70 -37.08 -7.70
CA LEU A 319 10.37 -37.97 -8.82
C LEU A 319 9.63 -37.25 -9.95
N LEU A 320 8.80 -36.27 -9.59
CA LEU A 320 8.06 -35.43 -10.53
C LEU A 320 8.83 -34.21 -11.02
N LYS A 321 10.16 -34.20 -10.85
CA LYS A 321 11.06 -33.16 -11.37
C LYS A 321 10.81 -31.77 -10.77
N GLY A 322 10.34 -31.70 -9.53
CA GLY A 322 10.18 -30.46 -8.79
C GLY A 322 11.46 -29.62 -8.70
N PRO A 323 12.60 -30.19 -8.22
CA PRO A 323 13.87 -29.46 -8.13
C PRO A 323 14.40 -29.00 -9.50
N ASP A 324 14.26 -29.85 -10.52
CA ASP A 324 14.59 -29.56 -11.93
C ASP A 324 13.78 -28.39 -12.49
N PHE A 325 12.50 -28.31 -12.14
CA PHE A 325 11.63 -27.21 -12.56
C PHE A 325 12.03 -25.91 -11.86
N ALA A 326 12.25 -25.95 -10.53
CA ALA A 326 12.63 -24.78 -9.74
C ALA A 326 13.94 -24.15 -10.24
N SER A 327 14.94 -24.96 -10.62
CA SER A 327 16.24 -24.48 -11.12
C SER A 327 16.16 -23.84 -12.51
N ARG A 328 15.08 -24.07 -13.27
CA ARG A 328 14.84 -23.48 -14.60
C ARG A 328 14.02 -22.19 -14.55
N LEU A 329 13.57 -21.76 -13.36
CA LEU A 329 12.96 -20.45 -13.19
C LEU A 329 14.04 -19.37 -13.17
N HIS A 330 13.85 -18.29 -13.94
CA HIS A 330 14.73 -17.14 -13.97
C HIS A 330 14.46 -16.17 -12.81
N GLY A 331 13.25 -16.23 -12.24
CA GLY A 331 12.82 -15.40 -11.13
C GLY A 331 11.48 -15.88 -10.58
N HIS A 332 11.08 -15.35 -9.42
CA HIS A 332 9.80 -15.67 -8.82
C HIS A 332 9.17 -14.47 -8.11
N LEU A 333 7.84 -14.53 -7.92
CA LEU A 333 7.04 -13.57 -7.18
C LEU A 333 6.16 -14.30 -6.16
N ASN A 334 6.23 -13.89 -4.90
CA ASN A 334 5.30 -14.35 -3.86
C ASN A 334 4.19 -13.30 -3.69
N VAL A 335 2.97 -13.63 -4.08
CA VAL A 335 1.80 -12.77 -3.93
C VAL A 335 1.08 -13.10 -2.63
N LEU A 336 0.97 -12.12 -1.75
CA LEU A 336 0.45 -12.31 -0.40
C LEU A 336 -1.08 -12.16 -0.35
N GLY A 337 -1.72 -12.93 0.54
CA GLY A 337 -3.15 -12.83 0.82
C GLY A 337 -3.48 -11.89 1.99
N PRO A 338 -4.74 -11.74 2.40
CA PRO A 338 -5.16 -10.80 3.45
C PRO A 338 -4.71 -11.20 4.86
N ASN A 339 -4.28 -12.44 5.06
CA ASN A 339 -3.77 -12.91 6.35
C ASN A 339 -2.28 -12.58 6.47
N ALA A 340 -1.80 -12.41 7.70
CA ALA A 340 -0.38 -12.29 7.97
C ALA A 340 0.39 -13.49 7.35
N ALA A 341 1.46 -13.17 6.61
CA ALA A 341 2.33 -14.19 6.06
C ALA A 341 3.10 -14.89 7.20
N ASP A 342 3.35 -16.19 7.03
CA ASP A 342 4.16 -16.96 7.96
C ASP A 342 5.60 -16.41 7.97
N PRO A 343 6.15 -16.00 9.13
CA PRO A 343 7.51 -15.48 9.22
C PRO A 343 8.56 -16.43 8.65
N SER A 344 8.35 -17.75 8.75
CA SER A 344 9.25 -18.76 8.18
C SER A 344 9.31 -18.72 6.66
N SER A 345 8.26 -18.24 6.01
CA SER A 345 8.17 -18.12 4.55
C SER A 345 8.72 -16.80 4.01
N GLN A 346 8.74 -15.75 4.82
CA GLN A 346 9.14 -14.39 4.43
C GLN A 346 10.50 -13.99 4.98
N GLY A 347 10.99 -14.65 6.03
CA GLY A 347 12.21 -14.27 6.74
C GLY A 347 12.04 -13.13 7.74
N ALA A 348 10.82 -12.57 7.90
CA ALA A 348 10.46 -11.68 9.01
C ALA A 348 8.95 -11.63 9.25
N VAL A 349 8.56 -10.94 10.32
CA VAL A 349 7.18 -10.66 10.68
C VAL A 349 6.51 -9.78 9.61
N ASP A 350 5.35 -10.21 9.12
CA ASP A 350 4.51 -9.41 8.23
C ASP A 350 3.77 -8.34 9.05
N LEU A 351 4.19 -7.09 8.93
CA LEU A 351 3.51 -5.94 9.57
C LEU A 351 2.50 -5.26 8.63
N THR A 352 2.54 -5.57 7.34
CA THR A 352 1.82 -4.84 6.28
C THR A 352 0.49 -5.49 5.91
N TRP A 353 0.15 -6.66 6.45
CA TRP A 353 -1.08 -7.38 6.11
C TRP A 353 -2.38 -6.56 6.32
N SER A 354 -2.47 -5.72 7.35
CA SER A 354 -3.64 -4.84 7.54
C SER A 354 -3.75 -3.82 6.40
N ILE A 355 -2.62 -3.26 5.94
CA ILE A 355 -2.59 -2.33 4.81
C ILE A 355 -2.95 -3.06 3.51
N ARG A 356 -2.48 -4.30 3.35
CA ARG A 356 -2.88 -5.17 2.23
C ARG A 356 -4.39 -5.39 2.22
N ARG A 357 -5.02 -5.65 3.36
CA ARG A 357 -6.49 -5.73 3.49
C ARG A 357 -7.16 -4.41 3.10
N ALA A 358 -6.60 -3.26 3.48
CA ALA A 358 -7.12 -1.96 3.10
C ALA A 358 -7.10 -1.75 1.57
N LEU A 359 -5.98 -2.08 0.92
CA LEU A 359 -5.84 -2.00 -0.54
C LEU A 359 -6.80 -2.98 -1.25
N MET A 360 -6.90 -4.22 -0.75
CA MET A 360 -7.83 -5.22 -1.26
C MET A 360 -9.28 -4.78 -1.11
N LEU A 361 -9.68 -4.22 0.05
CA LEU A 361 -11.02 -3.69 0.31
C LEU A 361 -11.41 -2.66 -0.75
N ARG A 362 -10.52 -1.69 -1.00
CA ARG A 362 -10.74 -0.66 -2.03
C ARG A 362 -10.82 -1.25 -3.43
N GLY A 363 -9.95 -2.21 -3.75
CA GLY A 363 -9.95 -2.91 -5.04
C GLY A 363 -11.23 -3.69 -5.30
N ILE A 364 -11.73 -4.45 -4.31
CA ILE A 364 -12.99 -5.20 -4.39
C ILE A 364 -14.19 -4.26 -4.56
N LEU A 365 -14.18 -3.13 -3.84
CA LEU A 365 -15.22 -2.11 -3.96
C LEU A 365 -15.14 -1.33 -5.29
N LYS A 366 -13.98 -1.37 -5.97
CA LYS A 366 -13.66 -0.61 -7.19
C LYS A 366 -13.73 0.91 -6.98
N LEU A 367 -13.18 1.37 -5.86
CA LEU A 367 -13.13 2.79 -5.54
C LEU A 367 -12.08 3.51 -6.39
N ASP A 368 -12.34 4.76 -6.74
CA ASP A 368 -11.32 5.66 -7.28
C ASP A 368 -10.16 5.80 -6.26
N PRO A 369 -8.90 5.90 -6.70
CA PRO A 369 -7.75 5.99 -5.80
C PRO A 369 -7.82 7.12 -4.76
N LYS A 370 -8.55 8.20 -5.06
CA LYS A 370 -8.74 9.38 -4.20
C LYS A 370 -10.12 9.47 -3.56
N ALA A 371 -11.03 8.55 -3.88
CA ALA A 371 -12.36 8.54 -3.29
C ALA A 371 -12.30 8.14 -1.82
N GLU A 372 -13.04 8.86 -0.98
CA GLU A 372 -13.29 8.45 0.39
C GLU A 372 -14.20 7.21 0.41
N LEU A 373 -13.88 6.24 1.26
CA LEU A 373 -14.75 5.13 1.60
C LEU A 373 -15.64 5.52 2.79
N ASP A 374 -16.94 5.64 2.53
CA ASP A 374 -17.95 5.83 3.58
C ASP A 374 -18.29 4.47 4.25
N ILE A 375 -17.73 4.27 5.44
CA ILE A 375 -17.86 3.04 6.23
C ILE A 375 -17.88 3.37 7.72
N ASP A 376 -18.67 2.60 8.47
CA ASP A 376 -18.64 2.59 9.93
C ASP A 376 -17.24 2.27 10.49
N GLU A 377 -16.79 3.01 11.51
CA GLU A 377 -15.43 2.89 12.05
C GLU A 377 -15.19 1.54 12.73
N GLY A 378 -16.15 1.04 13.51
CA GLY A 378 -16.05 -0.27 14.15
C GLY A 378 -15.99 -1.40 13.11
N LEU A 379 -16.81 -1.30 12.06
CA LEU A 379 -16.79 -2.24 10.95
C LEU A 379 -15.47 -2.22 10.19
N LEU A 380 -14.95 -1.02 9.87
CA LEU A 380 -13.68 -0.87 9.18
C LEU A 380 -12.54 -1.47 10.01
N ARG A 381 -12.48 -1.18 11.31
CA ARG A 381 -11.48 -1.73 12.21
C ARG A 381 -11.55 -3.25 12.24
N ALA A 382 -12.75 -3.82 12.44
CA ALA A 382 -12.95 -5.27 12.47
C ALA A 382 -12.47 -5.97 11.18
N LEU A 383 -12.74 -5.38 10.01
CA LEU A 383 -12.24 -5.89 8.73
C LEU A 383 -10.70 -5.89 8.65
N LEU A 384 -10.05 -4.86 9.17
CA LEU A 384 -8.60 -4.70 9.04
C LEU A 384 -7.78 -5.32 10.16
N SER A 385 -8.40 -5.66 11.30
CA SER A 385 -7.69 -6.10 12.50
C SER A 385 -8.06 -7.48 13.03
N VAL A 386 -9.13 -8.14 12.55
CA VAL A 386 -9.40 -9.54 12.93
C VAL A 386 -8.22 -10.42 12.53
N ASP A 387 -7.84 -11.37 13.38
CA ASP A 387 -6.60 -12.17 13.19
C ASP A 387 -6.54 -12.82 11.80
N ARG A 388 -7.62 -13.51 11.41
CA ARG A 388 -7.59 -14.34 10.20
C ARG A 388 -8.93 -14.45 9.48
N TYR A 389 -8.84 -14.54 8.16
CA TYR A 389 -9.90 -15.01 7.27
C TYR A 389 -9.71 -16.48 6.88
N THR A 390 -10.72 -17.31 7.09
CA THR A 390 -10.68 -18.78 6.99
C THR A 390 -10.12 -19.24 5.63
N HIS A 391 -10.66 -18.70 4.54
CA HIS A 391 -10.24 -19.00 3.18
C HIS A 391 -9.47 -17.84 2.52
N GLY A 392 -8.78 -17.03 3.33
CA GLY A 392 -7.96 -15.91 2.87
C GLY A 392 -8.78 -14.91 2.04
N SER A 393 -8.31 -14.60 0.83
CA SER A 393 -8.92 -13.59 -0.05
C SER A 393 -10.39 -13.87 -0.37
N ARG A 394 -10.79 -15.14 -0.51
CA ARG A 394 -12.17 -15.52 -0.84
C ARG A 394 -13.15 -15.16 0.28
N SER A 395 -12.77 -15.44 1.53
CA SER A 395 -13.55 -15.08 2.71
C SER A 395 -13.67 -13.57 2.87
N PHE A 396 -12.55 -12.87 2.72
CA PHE A 396 -12.52 -11.41 2.78
C PHE A 396 -13.42 -10.78 1.71
N GLU A 397 -13.29 -11.22 0.46
CA GLU A 397 -14.11 -10.77 -0.66
C GLU A 397 -15.60 -11.04 -0.44
N LYS A 398 -15.97 -12.24 0.03
CA LYS A 398 -17.37 -12.59 0.31
C LYS A 398 -18.01 -11.67 1.34
N ILE A 399 -17.31 -11.34 2.43
CA ILE A 399 -17.80 -10.40 3.45
C ILE A 399 -18.01 -9.01 2.82
N ILE A 400 -17.04 -8.51 2.06
CA ILE A 400 -17.11 -7.18 1.45
C ILE A 400 -18.23 -7.08 0.41
N LEU A 401 -18.39 -8.11 -0.43
CA LEU A 401 -19.46 -8.15 -1.42
C LEU A 401 -20.85 -8.19 -0.77
N ALA A 402 -20.99 -8.92 0.34
CA ALA A 402 -22.22 -8.94 1.12
C ALA A 402 -22.56 -7.56 1.69
N LEU A 403 -21.57 -6.85 2.27
CA LEU A 403 -21.71 -5.49 2.77
C LEU A 403 -22.11 -4.51 1.65
N LYS A 404 -21.47 -4.61 0.48
CA LYS A 404 -21.77 -3.75 -0.68
C LYS A 404 -23.20 -3.94 -1.18
N GLN A 405 -23.66 -5.20 -1.28
CA GLN A 405 -25.01 -5.53 -1.75
C GLN A 405 -26.12 -4.95 -0.88
N HIS A 406 -25.89 -4.90 0.44
CA HIS A 406 -26.87 -4.43 1.42
C HIS A 406 -26.53 -3.03 1.96
N SER A 407 -25.69 -2.27 1.24
CA SER A 407 -25.28 -0.93 1.65
C SER A 407 -26.44 0.07 1.60
N ASN A 408 -26.44 1.02 2.52
CA ASN A 408 -27.48 2.05 2.59
C ASN A 408 -26.94 3.35 1.98
N HIS A 409 -27.49 3.76 0.83
CA HIS A 409 -27.01 4.94 0.08
C HIS A 409 -25.50 4.94 -0.21
N GLY A 410 -24.88 3.75 -0.31
CA GLY A 410 -23.45 3.58 -0.56
C GLY A 410 -22.59 3.48 0.71
N ARG A 411 -23.13 3.79 1.89
CA ARG A 411 -22.43 3.61 3.17
C ARG A 411 -22.42 2.16 3.60
N LEU A 412 -21.25 1.66 3.99
CA LEU A 412 -21.09 0.32 4.56
C LEU A 412 -21.37 0.39 6.07
N ILE A 413 -22.41 -0.32 6.53
CA ILE A 413 -22.88 -0.27 7.90
C ILE A 413 -22.95 -1.68 8.53
N PRO A 414 -22.89 -1.78 9.87
CA PRO A 414 -22.89 -3.08 10.57
C PRO A 414 -24.13 -3.94 10.28
N SER A 415 -25.30 -3.34 10.08
CA SER A 415 -26.55 -4.06 9.78
C SER A 415 -26.55 -4.77 8.42
N SER A 416 -25.59 -4.44 7.54
CA SER A 416 -25.41 -5.06 6.23
C SER A 416 -24.49 -6.29 6.30
N LEU A 417 -23.96 -6.63 7.48
CA LEU A 417 -23.03 -7.73 7.69
C LEU A 417 -23.75 -9.08 7.57
N LEU A 418 -22.98 -10.12 7.22
CA LEU A 418 -23.46 -11.50 7.22
C LEU A 418 -23.99 -11.90 8.62
N PRO A 419 -25.05 -12.73 8.69
CA PRO A 419 -25.45 -13.37 9.94
C PRO A 419 -24.28 -14.11 10.59
N GLU A 420 -24.25 -14.16 11.92
CA GLU A 420 -23.14 -14.71 12.71
C GLU A 420 -22.70 -16.11 12.26
N SER A 421 -23.64 -17.00 11.95
CA SER A 421 -23.34 -18.36 11.48
C SER A 421 -22.60 -18.40 10.14
N LEU A 422 -22.86 -17.44 9.25
CA LEU A 422 -22.15 -17.30 7.97
C LEU A 422 -20.83 -16.56 8.17
N LEU A 423 -20.80 -15.55 9.04
CA LEU A 423 -19.57 -14.85 9.39
C LEU A 423 -18.54 -15.81 10.01
N GLN A 424 -18.99 -16.74 10.87
CA GLN A 424 -18.14 -17.75 11.51
C GLN A 424 -17.49 -18.73 10.52
N GLN A 425 -18.06 -18.90 9.32
CA GLN A 425 -17.43 -19.68 8.25
C GLN A 425 -16.27 -18.92 7.61
N GLU A 426 -16.31 -17.59 7.63
CA GLU A 426 -15.35 -16.73 6.92
C GLU A 426 -14.27 -16.14 7.83
N THR A 427 -14.55 -15.97 9.13
CA THR A 427 -13.63 -15.44 10.14
C THR A 427 -14.12 -15.77 11.56
N ASP A 428 -13.35 -15.45 12.60
CA ASP A 428 -13.82 -15.56 13.98
C ASP A 428 -14.92 -14.51 14.24
N ALA A 429 -16.18 -14.95 14.27
CA ALA A 429 -17.33 -14.06 14.39
C ALA A 429 -17.36 -13.36 15.76
N LYS A 430 -16.94 -14.04 16.82
CA LYS A 430 -16.95 -13.49 18.18
C LYS A 430 -15.89 -12.41 18.33
N ALA A 431 -14.67 -12.66 17.84
CA ALA A 431 -13.61 -11.64 17.82
C ALA A 431 -14.02 -10.45 16.96
N PHE A 432 -14.59 -10.70 15.77
CA PHE A 432 -15.06 -9.65 14.87
C PHE A 432 -16.13 -8.75 15.51
N GLN A 433 -17.16 -9.34 16.13
CA GLN A 433 -18.21 -8.61 16.84
C GLN A 433 -17.68 -7.86 18.08
N GLY A 434 -16.71 -8.46 18.79
CA GLY A 434 -16.02 -7.80 19.90
C GLY A 434 -15.36 -6.49 19.46
N ILE A 435 -14.62 -6.50 18.35
CA ILE A 435 -13.96 -5.30 17.80
C ILE A 435 -14.99 -4.29 17.30
N LEU A 436 -16.03 -4.76 16.61
CA LEU A 436 -17.10 -3.93 16.05
C LEU A 436 -17.81 -3.07 17.12
N SER A 437 -18.05 -3.65 18.29
CA SER A 437 -18.80 -3.02 19.39
C SER A 437 -17.96 -2.10 20.29
N GLU A 438 -16.64 -2.04 20.13
CA GLU A 438 -15.75 -1.28 21.04
C GLU A 438 -16.07 0.22 21.15
N ASN A 439 -16.70 0.79 20.11
CA ASN A 439 -16.98 2.23 20.01
C ASN A 439 -18.43 2.63 20.26
N GLU A 440 -19.34 1.68 20.49
CA GLU A 440 -20.78 1.98 20.66
C GLU A 440 -21.03 2.96 21.83
N SER A 441 -20.20 2.92 22.87
CA SER A 441 -20.32 3.81 24.04
C SER A 441 -19.98 5.29 23.79
N PHE A 442 -19.30 5.63 22.69
CA PHE A 442 -18.93 7.02 22.37
C PHE A 442 -19.94 7.71 21.43
N ILE A 443 -20.70 6.95 20.63
CA ILE A 443 -21.65 7.48 19.63
C ILE A 443 -22.95 7.92 20.32
N GLU A 444 -22.86 8.59 21.46
CA GLU A 444 -23.98 9.33 22.03
C GLU A 444 -23.96 10.75 21.47
N HIS A 445 -25.07 11.17 20.85
CA HIS A 445 -25.22 12.52 20.27
C HIS A 445 -24.79 13.63 21.24
N LEU A 446 -25.01 13.44 22.54
CA LEU A 446 -24.65 14.40 23.58
C LEU A 446 -23.13 14.61 23.70
N LEU A 447 -22.32 13.57 23.53
CA LEU A 447 -20.86 13.67 23.62
C LEU A 447 -20.27 14.41 22.41
N ILE A 448 -20.85 14.19 21.23
CA ILE A 448 -20.46 14.88 20.00
C ILE A 448 -20.71 16.39 20.13
N GLU A 449 -21.86 16.80 20.67
CA GLU A 449 -22.19 18.23 20.84
C GLU A 449 -21.26 18.93 21.84
N LYS A 450 -20.91 18.27 22.96
CA LYS A 450 -19.94 18.80 23.93
C LYS A 450 -18.58 19.06 23.27
N LEU A 451 -18.09 18.09 22.49
CA LEU A 451 -16.81 18.20 21.81
C LEU A 451 -16.84 19.23 20.68
N ALA A 452 -17.93 19.29 19.90
CA ALA A 452 -18.13 20.27 18.84
C ALA A 452 -18.13 21.71 19.37
N ALA A 453 -18.72 21.95 20.55
CA ALA A 453 -18.66 23.25 21.21
C ALA A 453 -17.22 23.67 21.54
N LYS A 454 -16.40 22.75 22.08
CA LYS A 454 -14.99 23.02 22.40
C LYS A 454 -14.12 23.26 21.17
N ILE A 455 -14.41 22.57 20.07
CA ILE A 455 -13.75 22.83 18.77
C ILE A 455 -14.06 24.25 18.29
N HIS A 456 -15.33 24.68 18.37
CA HIS A 456 -15.75 26.03 17.97
C HIS A 456 -15.13 27.11 18.85
N GLU A 457 -15.12 26.93 20.18
CA GLU A 457 -14.44 27.84 21.11
C GLU A 457 -12.94 27.99 20.77
N ASN A 458 -12.26 26.87 20.49
CA ASN A 458 -10.86 26.88 20.08
C ASN A 458 -10.63 27.62 18.76
N TYR A 459 -11.53 27.45 17.78
CA TYR A 459 -11.47 28.18 16.51
C TYR A 459 -11.59 29.69 16.72
N LEU A 460 -12.57 30.15 17.51
CA LEU A 460 -12.74 31.58 17.80
C LEU A 460 -11.51 32.17 18.51
N ASN A 461 -10.91 31.43 19.44
CA ASN A 461 -9.69 31.86 20.12
C ASN A 461 -8.50 31.98 19.16
N LYS A 462 -8.28 30.99 18.29
CA LYS A 462 -7.23 31.05 17.25
C LYS A 462 -7.47 32.19 16.27
N ALA A 463 -8.72 32.42 15.87
CA ALA A 463 -9.07 33.49 14.95
C ALA A 463 -8.81 34.88 15.56
N LYS A 464 -9.10 35.07 16.86
CA LYS A 464 -8.74 36.30 17.60
C LYS A 464 -7.23 36.50 17.72
N GLN A 465 -6.48 35.43 18.04
CA GLN A 465 -5.02 35.50 18.16
C GLN A 465 -4.32 35.84 16.84
N ASN A 466 -4.83 35.33 15.73
CA ASN A 466 -4.23 35.47 14.41
C ASN A 466 -4.90 36.55 13.52
N ASN A 467 -5.83 37.34 14.07
CA ASN A 467 -6.63 38.34 13.35
C ASN A 467 -7.29 37.78 12.08
N TRP A 468 -7.83 36.56 12.14
CA TRP A 468 -8.57 35.99 11.02
C TRP A 468 -9.94 36.66 10.87
N PRO A 469 -10.41 36.91 9.63
CA PRO A 469 -11.76 37.43 9.42
C PRO A 469 -12.79 36.37 9.80
N ILE A 470 -13.70 36.70 10.71
CA ILE A 470 -14.82 35.86 11.14
C ILE A 470 -16.13 36.56 10.75
N SER A 471 -17.09 35.82 10.20
CA SER A 471 -18.40 36.38 9.90
C SER A 471 -19.21 36.60 11.20
N PRO A 472 -20.08 37.64 11.28
CA PRO A 472 -20.95 37.86 12.44
C PRO A 472 -21.92 36.70 12.77
N GLU A 473 -22.15 35.81 11.81
CA GLU A 473 -22.94 34.59 12.00
C GLU A 473 -22.16 33.50 12.73
N THR A 474 -20.82 33.52 12.64
CA THR A 474 -19.92 32.54 13.23
C THR A 474 -19.31 33.03 14.55
N ASP A 475 -19.18 34.35 14.72
CA ASP A 475 -18.70 34.99 15.96
C ASP A 475 -19.79 35.02 17.05
N ARG A 476 -20.23 33.82 17.45
CA ARG A 476 -21.25 33.58 18.49
C ARG A 476 -20.92 32.30 19.26
N ASP A 477 -21.57 32.12 20.41
CA ASP A 477 -21.49 30.85 21.13
C ASP A 477 -21.99 29.71 20.23
N TYR A 478 -21.38 28.53 20.37
CA TYR A 478 -21.76 27.33 19.63
C TYR A 478 -23.26 27.02 19.76
N ALA A 479 -23.85 27.22 20.95
CA ALA A 479 -25.28 26.98 21.19
C ALA A 479 -26.18 27.85 20.29
N GLU A 480 -25.73 29.05 19.94
CA GLU A 480 -26.47 30.06 19.17
C GLU A 480 -26.25 29.96 17.66
N LEU A 481 -25.35 29.07 17.21
CA LEU A 481 -25.12 28.83 15.79
C LEU A 481 -26.33 28.17 15.13
N SER A 482 -26.59 28.53 13.87
CA SER A 482 -27.53 27.79 13.03
C SER A 482 -27.02 26.36 12.77
N GLU A 483 -27.93 25.44 12.47
CA GLU A 483 -27.59 24.04 12.24
C GLU A 483 -26.55 23.86 11.13
N ASP A 484 -26.64 24.64 10.05
CA ASP A 484 -25.68 24.61 8.94
C ASP A 484 -24.25 24.98 9.38
N LYS A 485 -24.10 25.87 10.35
CA LYS A 485 -22.78 26.29 10.87
C LYS A 485 -22.23 25.30 11.90
N LYS A 486 -23.08 24.48 12.52
CA LYS A 486 -22.66 23.39 13.42
C LYS A 486 -22.12 22.17 12.67
N VAL A 487 -22.50 21.96 11.42
CA VAL A 487 -22.11 20.78 10.62
C VAL A 487 -20.60 20.54 10.63
N ALA A 488 -19.79 21.56 10.33
CA ALA A 488 -18.33 21.43 10.28
C ALA A 488 -17.73 21.08 11.65
N ASN A 489 -18.22 21.68 12.73
CA ASN A 489 -17.79 21.40 14.10
C ASN A 489 -18.15 19.98 14.53
N ARG A 490 -19.36 19.51 14.21
CA ARG A 490 -19.79 18.13 14.48
C ARG A 490 -18.99 17.12 13.65
N ALA A 491 -18.67 17.45 12.40
CA ALA A 491 -17.82 16.61 11.56
C ALA A 491 -16.42 16.49 12.17
N ALA A 492 -15.81 17.60 12.62
CA ALA A 492 -14.53 17.59 13.33
C ALA A 492 -14.59 16.78 14.64
N ALA A 493 -15.66 16.94 15.43
CA ALA A 493 -15.86 16.18 16.66
C ALA A 493 -15.96 14.66 16.41
N ARG A 494 -16.61 14.23 15.31
CA ARG A 494 -16.68 12.81 14.93
C ARG A 494 -15.34 12.23 14.47
N ARG A 495 -14.44 13.05 13.92
CA ARG A 495 -13.11 12.61 13.48
C ARG A 495 -12.15 12.34 14.63
N ILE A 496 -12.29 12.99 15.78
CA ILE A 496 -11.34 12.83 16.90
C ILE A 496 -11.22 11.37 17.36
N PRO A 497 -12.31 10.62 17.64
CA PRO A 497 -12.20 9.20 17.96
C PRO A 497 -11.57 8.36 16.84
N GLU A 498 -11.89 8.66 15.58
CA GLU A 498 -11.33 7.97 14.42
C GLU A 498 -9.81 8.19 14.32
N GLN A 499 -9.36 9.42 14.55
CA GLN A 499 -7.94 9.79 14.63
C GLN A 499 -7.24 9.06 15.77
N LEU A 500 -7.83 9.05 16.95
CA LEU A 500 -7.25 8.35 18.11
C LEU A 500 -7.22 6.83 17.90
N SER A 501 -8.16 6.28 17.13
CA SER A 501 -8.15 4.88 16.70
C SER A 501 -6.87 4.52 15.91
N LEU A 502 -6.30 5.48 15.17
CA LEU A 502 -5.05 5.30 14.39
C LEU A 502 -3.82 5.07 15.27
N ILE A 503 -3.86 5.52 16.52
CA ILE A 503 -2.77 5.39 17.49
C ILE A 503 -3.11 4.40 18.60
N ASP A 504 -4.15 3.57 18.37
CA ASP A 504 -4.71 2.57 19.30
C ASP A 504 -5.30 3.14 20.59
N TYR A 505 -5.96 4.29 20.49
CA TYR A 505 -6.74 4.88 21.58
C TYR A 505 -8.23 4.84 21.26
N ARG A 506 -9.04 4.94 22.31
CA ARG A 506 -10.49 5.15 22.23
C ARG A 506 -10.91 6.25 23.19
N VAL A 507 -11.96 6.98 22.83
CA VAL A 507 -12.53 8.03 23.69
C VAL A 507 -13.62 7.41 24.56
N VAL A 508 -13.64 7.76 25.83
CA VAL A 508 -14.66 7.34 26.81
C VAL A 508 -15.09 8.53 27.66
N ASP A 509 -16.28 8.44 28.26
CA ASP A 509 -16.74 9.42 29.24
C ASP A 509 -15.84 9.40 30.49
N SER A 510 -15.49 10.59 30.98
CA SER A 510 -14.73 10.74 32.22
C SER A 510 -15.71 10.64 33.39
N LYS A 511 -15.81 9.45 34.00
CA LYS A 511 -16.65 9.20 35.20
C LYS A 511 -16.11 9.89 36.47
N GLY A 512 -15.77 11.17 36.40
CA GLY A 512 -15.51 12.05 37.56
C GLY A 512 -14.19 11.88 38.32
N ASP A 513 -13.55 10.70 38.30
CA ASP A 513 -12.46 10.35 39.24
C ASP A 513 -11.10 10.04 38.59
N SER A 514 -10.94 10.32 37.29
CA SER A 514 -9.70 9.99 36.57
C SER A 514 -8.61 11.02 36.85
N ALA A 515 -7.52 10.61 37.49
CA ALA A 515 -6.30 11.42 37.54
C ALA A 515 -5.85 11.79 36.11
N ASP A 516 -5.33 13.01 35.93
CA ASP A 516 -4.88 13.56 34.64
C ASP A 516 -3.74 12.78 33.95
N ALA A 517 -3.33 11.61 34.49
CA ALA A 517 -2.28 10.74 33.97
C ALA A 517 -2.50 10.29 32.50
N TRP A 518 -3.75 10.22 32.04
CA TRP A 518 -4.05 9.89 30.63
C TRP A 518 -3.64 11.02 29.66
N LEU A 519 -3.56 12.28 30.12
CA LEU A 519 -3.17 13.42 29.27
C LEU A 519 -1.72 13.30 28.84
N ASP A 520 -0.81 13.04 29.78
CA ASP A 520 0.62 12.95 29.48
C ASP A 520 0.89 11.75 28.57
N ALA A 521 0.27 10.60 28.88
CA ALA A 521 0.38 9.40 28.05
C ALA A 521 -0.19 9.61 26.64
N LEU A 522 -1.35 10.25 26.51
CA LEU A 522 -1.93 10.57 25.20
C LEU A 522 -1.07 11.59 24.45
N THR A 523 -0.58 12.63 25.12
CA THR A 523 0.24 13.67 24.49
C THR A 523 1.52 13.08 23.92
N ALA A 524 2.23 12.27 24.71
CA ALA A 524 3.41 11.55 24.22
C ALA A 524 3.09 10.62 23.03
N ARG A 525 1.95 9.92 23.08
CA ARG A 525 1.52 9.06 21.97
C ARG A 525 1.18 9.86 20.71
N ILE A 526 0.54 11.02 20.87
CA ILE A 526 0.24 11.94 19.76
C ILE A 526 1.54 12.46 19.15
N ASP A 527 2.50 12.89 19.97
CA ASP A 527 3.78 13.41 19.48
C ASP A 527 4.54 12.35 18.67
N ASN A 528 4.53 11.10 19.12
CA ASN A 528 5.13 9.97 18.39
C ASN A 528 4.43 9.66 17.06
N HIS A 529 3.19 10.08 16.87
CA HIS A 529 2.41 9.79 15.66
C HIS A 529 1.82 11.04 15.00
N LEU A 530 2.46 12.18 15.24
CA LEU A 530 1.93 13.50 14.90
C LEU A 530 1.67 13.64 13.40
N GLU A 531 2.61 13.21 12.57
CA GLU A 531 2.47 13.24 11.11
C GLU A 531 1.26 12.46 10.64
N ARG A 532 1.09 11.22 11.10
CA ARG A 532 -0.04 10.36 10.73
C ARG A 532 -1.38 10.98 11.13
N LEU A 533 -1.45 11.57 12.31
CA LEU A 533 -2.65 12.23 12.80
C LEU A 533 -2.94 13.53 12.03
N ALA A 534 -1.91 14.29 11.66
CA ALA A 534 -2.05 15.49 10.85
C ALA A 534 -2.52 15.17 9.42
N ILE A 535 -1.97 14.11 8.81
CA ILE A 535 -2.48 13.55 7.54
C ILE A 535 -3.95 13.19 7.67
N SER A 536 -4.34 12.52 8.76
CA SER A 536 -5.74 12.17 9.02
C SER A 536 -6.65 13.40 9.10
N GLU A 537 -6.23 14.45 9.82
CA GLU A 537 -6.99 15.71 9.90
C GLU A 537 -7.15 16.37 8.53
N HIS A 538 -6.05 16.50 7.78
CA HIS A 538 -6.06 17.09 6.44
C HIS A 538 -6.97 16.32 5.48
N LEU A 539 -6.85 14.99 5.45
CA LEU A 539 -7.66 14.15 4.58
C LEU A 539 -9.15 14.20 4.97
N GLY A 540 -9.47 14.17 6.27
CA GLY A 540 -10.83 14.31 6.77
C GLY A 540 -11.45 15.69 6.50
N TRP A 541 -10.65 16.76 6.60
CA TRP A 541 -11.06 18.10 6.22
C TRP A 541 -11.29 18.22 4.71
N ASN A 542 -10.38 17.67 3.89
CA ASN A 542 -10.52 17.64 2.44
C ASN A 542 -11.79 16.89 2.01
N ALA A 543 -12.06 15.74 2.61
CA ALA A 543 -13.25 14.93 2.41
C ALA A 543 -14.53 15.73 2.69
N GLU A 544 -14.63 16.35 3.88
CA GLU A 544 -15.75 17.19 4.29
C GLU A 544 -15.98 18.35 3.31
N ARG A 545 -14.91 19.04 2.91
CA ARG A 545 -14.98 20.15 1.96
C ARG A 545 -15.48 19.71 0.60
N ARG A 546 -14.95 18.60 0.07
CA ARG A 546 -15.38 18.06 -1.23
C ARG A 546 -16.84 17.59 -1.19
N ALA A 547 -17.27 16.95 -0.11
CA ALA A 547 -18.67 16.57 0.10
C ALA A 547 -19.60 17.81 0.11
N ASN A 548 -19.11 18.95 0.59
CA ASN A 548 -19.81 20.23 0.56
C ASN A 548 -19.59 21.05 -0.73
N GLY A 549 -19.07 20.43 -1.80
CA GLY A 549 -18.94 21.01 -3.13
C GLY A 549 -17.74 21.93 -3.32
N TRP A 550 -16.74 21.87 -2.43
CA TRP A 550 -15.49 22.61 -2.61
C TRP A 550 -14.56 21.92 -3.59
N VAL A 551 -13.82 22.72 -4.37
CA VAL A 551 -12.84 22.25 -5.34
C VAL A 551 -11.50 22.96 -5.15
N HIS A 552 -10.43 22.35 -5.64
CA HIS A 552 -9.12 22.98 -5.63
C HIS A 552 -9.10 24.27 -6.49
N GLY A 553 -8.45 25.31 -6.00
CA GLY A 553 -8.17 26.53 -6.76
C GLY A 553 -6.95 27.26 -6.22
N LYS A 554 -6.18 27.92 -7.11
CA LYS A 554 -4.92 28.61 -6.75
C LYS A 554 -5.06 29.66 -5.65
N THR A 555 -6.26 30.21 -5.48
CA THR A 555 -6.60 31.20 -4.47
C THR A 555 -7.93 30.81 -3.82
N ARG A 556 -8.12 31.23 -2.58
CA ARG A 556 -9.36 30.99 -1.84
C ARG A 556 -10.48 31.86 -2.42
N ASP A 557 -11.61 31.23 -2.76
CA ASP A 557 -12.83 31.88 -3.25
C ASP A 557 -14.03 31.18 -2.64
N ASP A 558 -14.52 31.69 -1.51
CA ASP A 558 -15.62 31.08 -0.75
C ASP A 558 -16.94 31.09 -1.54
N THR A 559 -17.14 32.07 -2.41
CA THR A 559 -18.35 32.19 -3.25
C THR A 559 -18.40 31.08 -4.28
N ARG A 560 -17.26 30.76 -4.91
CA ARG A 560 -17.13 29.65 -5.87
C ARG A 560 -16.67 28.34 -5.24
N LYS A 561 -16.61 28.29 -3.90
CA LYS A 561 -16.12 27.14 -3.10
C LYS A 561 -14.77 26.62 -3.59
N LYS A 562 -13.78 27.50 -3.71
CA LYS A 562 -12.40 27.13 -4.08
C LYS A 562 -11.45 27.31 -2.91
N HIS A 563 -10.57 26.33 -2.69
CA HIS A 563 -9.53 26.43 -1.65
C HIS A 563 -8.17 25.91 -2.17
N PRO A 564 -7.05 26.61 -1.87
CA PRO A 564 -5.72 26.20 -2.32
C PRO A 564 -5.23 24.91 -1.67
N SER A 565 -5.55 24.69 -0.39
CA SER A 565 -5.12 23.50 0.35
C SER A 565 -5.86 22.20 -0.02
N LEU A 566 -6.78 22.19 -0.99
CA LEU A 566 -7.47 20.96 -1.45
C LEU A 566 -6.60 20.08 -2.37
N VAL A 567 -5.36 19.82 -1.94
CA VAL A 567 -4.31 19.04 -2.60
C VAL A 567 -3.88 17.86 -1.73
N SER A 568 -3.04 16.96 -2.24
CA SER A 568 -2.52 15.85 -1.44
C SER A 568 -1.61 16.36 -0.30
N TRP A 569 -1.39 15.55 0.73
CA TRP A 569 -0.48 15.91 1.82
C TRP A 569 0.94 16.23 1.32
N SER A 570 1.45 15.45 0.37
CA SER A 570 2.79 15.64 -0.22
C SER A 570 2.94 16.92 -1.05
N GLU A 571 1.84 17.51 -1.51
CA GLU A 571 1.77 18.77 -2.27
C GLU A 571 1.50 19.99 -1.37
N LEU A 572 1.14 19.77 -0.10
CA LEU A 572 0.82 20.83 0.85
C LEU A 572 2.09 21.60 1.29
N SER A 573 1.95 22.91 1.53
CA SER A 573 3.04 23.72 2.08
C SER A 573 3.33 23.32 3.53
N GLU A 574 4.57 23.49 3.97
CA GLU A 574 4.95 23.16 5.36
C GLU A 574 4.18 24.01 6.38
N THR A 575 3.89 25.27 6.03
CA THR A 575 3.07 26.18 6.84
C THR A 575 1.62 25.69 7.00
N ASP A 576 1.05 25.08 5.95
CA ASP A 576 -0.30 24.52 6.04
C ASP A 576 -0.30 23.19 6.81
N ARG A 577 0.71 22.32 6.61
CA ARG A 577 0.87 21.09 7.41
C ARG A 577 0.97 21.36 8.90
N GLU A 578 1.68 22.43 9.29
CA GLU A 578 1.81 22.79 10.70
C GLU A 578 0.46 23.12 11.35
N LYS A 579 -0.50 23.67 10.59
CA LYS A 579 -1.86 23.94 11.11
C LYS A 579 -2.56 22.65 11.52
N ASP A 580 -2.44 21.59 10.72
CA ASP A 580 -3.01 20.28 11.02
C ASP A 580 -2.33 19.64 12.23
N ARG A 581 -1.01 19.73 12.34
CA ARG A 581 -0.25 19.27 13.52
C ARG A 581 -0.67 20.00 14.79
N GLU A 582 -0.79 21.33 14.73
CA GLU A 582 -1.26 22.13 15.86
C GLU A 582 -2.69 21.76 16.27
N ASN A 583 -3.58 21.49 15.31
CA ASN A 583 -4.94 21.06 15.62
C ASN A 583 -4.94 19.72 16.36
N VAL A 584 -4.17 18.74 15.87
CA VAL A 584 -4.01 17.44 16.53
C VAL A 584 -3.48 17.58 17.96
N LYS A 585 -2.46 18.44 18.18
CA LYS A 585 -1.90 18.70 19.52
C LYS A 585 -2.92 19.27 20.51
N THR A 586 -4.02 19.88 20.04
CA THR A 586 -5.08 20.38 20.93
C THR A 586 -6.05 19.30 21.42
N ILE A 587 -6.05 18.10 20.82
CA ILE A 587 -7.02 17.03 21.12
C ILE A 587 -7.06 16.67 22.62
N PRO A 588 -5.94 16.44 23.34
CA PRO A 588 -5.98 16.06 24.76
C PRO A 588 -6.72 17.09 25.61
N ARG A 589 -6.45 18.38 25.37
CA ARG A 589 -7.11 19.49 26.06
C ARG A 589 -8.60 19.55 25.74
N LEU A 590 -8.97 19.44 24.46
CA LEU A 590 -10.36 19.49 24.02
C LEU A 590 -11.20 18.36 24.65
N LEU A 591 -10.64 17.15 24.73
CA LEU A 591 -11.30 16.02 25.40
C LEU A 591 -11.53 16.32 26.88
N LYS A 592 -10.50 16.79 27.59
CA LYS A 592 -10.60 17.14 29.01
C LYS A 592 -11.68 18.20 29.26
N GLU A 593 -11.67 19.28 28.48
CA GLU A 593 -12.64 20.37 28.59
C GLU A 593 -14.07 19.94 28.25
N ALA A 594 -14.23 18.89 27.43
CA ALA A 594 -15.52 18.27 27.11
C ALA A 594 -15.99 17.22 28.14
N GLY A 595 -15.19 16.95 29.19
CA GLY A 595 -15.47 15.90 30.17
C GLY A 595 -15.21 14.48 29.65
N LEU A 596 -14.34 14.34 28.65
CA LEU A 596 -13.97 13.08 28.01
C LEU A 596 -12.52 12.73 28.36
N GLN A 597 -12.18 11.45 28.22
CA GLN A 597 -10.80 10.96 28.34
C GLN A 597 -10.50 9.96 27.23
N ALA A 598 -9.23 9.84 26.85
CA ALA A 598 -8.77 8.82 25.90
C ALA A 598 -7.98 7.74 26.63
N LEU A 599 -8.31 6.47 26.36
CA LEU A 599 -7.64 5.32 26.94
C LEU A 599 -7.02 4.46 25.82
N PRO A 600 -5.85 3.84 26.06
CA PRO A 600 -5.32 2.83 25.16
C PRO A 600 -6.35 1.69 24.95
N ARG A 601 -6.49 1.23 23.71
CA ARG A 601 -7.23 0.01 23.41
C ARG A 601 -6.43 -1.18 23.92
N LYS A 602 -7.13 -2.17 24.49
CA LYS A 602 -6.48 -3.44 24.82
C LYS A 602 -6.06 -4.08 23.51
N LYS A 603 -4.81 -4.58 23.43
CA LYS A 603 -4.42 -5.45 22.32
C LYS A 603 -5.41 -6.63 22.28
N PRO A 604 -5.99 -6.98 21.13
CA PRO A 604 -6.76 -8.21 21.02
C PRO A 604 -5.86 -9.37 21.47
N ALA A 605 -6.42 -10.26 22.29
CA ALA A 605 -5.70 -11.38 22.91
C ALA A 605 -5.31 -12.45 21.90
#